data_AF-A0A932SZT8-F1
#
_entry.id   AF-A0A932SZT8-F1
#
_cell.length_a   1.000
_cell.length_b   1.000
_cell.length_c   1.000
_cell.angle_alpha   90.00
_cell.angle_beta   90.00
_cell.angle_gamma   90.00
#
_symmetry.space_group_name_H-M   'P 1'
#
loop_
_entity.id
_entity.type
_entity.pdbx_description
1 polymer ?
#
loop_
_entity_poly.entity_id
_entity_poly.type
_entity_poly.pdbx_seq_one_letter_code
_entity_poly.pdbx_strand_id
1 'polypeptide(L)'
;KFGKQVAVITDARFSGVSTGACIGHVGPEALAGGPVGKVRDGDLIQIIVDRNNLTGSIDFVGTSQERLTPEQGAKLLASRQPALELKPDPDLPADTRLWAILQQVSGGTWGGCVYDVDRIEQVLRAGLKALGEG
;
A
#
# COMPACT_ATOMS: atom_id res chain seq x y z
N LYS A 1 -27.75 0.05 -4.91
CA LYS A 1 -27.92 1.47 -5.29
C LYS A 1 -26.69 2.36 -4.95
N PHE A 2 -25.69 1.90 -4.20
CA PHE A 2 -24.52 2.70 -3.79
C PHE A 2 -23.31 2.65 -4.74
N GLY A 3 -23.20 1.66 -5.64
CA GLY A 3 -22.02 1.49 -6.51
C GLY A 3 -21.73 2.66 -7.47
N LYS A 4 -22.63 3.64 -7.61
CA LYS A 4 -22.38 4.88 -8.38
C LYS A 4 -22.02 6.09 -7.51
N GLN A 5 -22.09 5.96 -6.19
CA GLN A 5 -21.96 7.07 -5.24
C GLN A 5 -20.79 6.89 -4.28
N VAL A 6 -20.30 5.67 -4.13
CA VAL A 6 -19.19 5.33 -3.23
C VAL A 6 -18.08 4.69 -4.05
N ALA A 7 -16.87 5.25 -3.91
CA ALA A 7 -15.66 4.62 -4.40
C ALA A 7 -15.06 3.70 -3.33
N VAL A 8 -14.42 2.62 -3.74
CA VAL A 8 -13.72 1.69 -2.84
C VAL A 8 -12.25 1.67 -3.22
N ILE A 9 -11.37 1.87 -2.24
CA ILE A 9 -9.92 1.81 -2.40
C ILE A 9 -9.38 0.76 -1.43
N THR A 10 -8.47 -0.09 -1.88
CA THR A 10 -7.80 -1.10 -1.04
C THR A 10 -6.41 -1.44 -1.57
N ASP A 11 -5.51 -1.82 -0.67
CA ASP A 11 -4.24 -2.48 -0.98
C ASP A 11 -4.42 -3.96 -1.37
N ALA A 12 -5.60 -4.53 -1.14
CA ALA A 12 -5.99 -5.87 -1.58
C ALA A 12 -6.50 -5.89 -3.03
N ARG A 13 -7.12 -7.01 -3.42
CA ARG A 13 -7.69 -7.25 -4.75
C ARG A 13 -9.21 -7.40 -4.71
N PHE A 14 -9.86 -7.11 -5.83
CA PHE A 14 -11.28 -7.42 -6.04
C PHE A 14 -11.45 -8.68 -6.90
N SER A 15 -12.43 -9.52 -6.59
CA SER A 15 -12.92 -10.53 -7.54
C SER A 15 -13.78 -9.84 -8.60
N GLY A 16 -13.63 -10.24 -9.87
CA GLY A 16 -14.39 -9.67 -10.99
C GLY A 16 -15.90 -9.59 -10.69
N VAL A 17 -16.57 -8.58 -11.26
CA VAL A 17 -17.96 -8.10 -10.96
C VAL A 17 -18.06 -7.07 -9.82
N SER A 18 -17.15 -6.09 -9.79
CA SER A 18 -17.37 -4.86 -9.02
C SER A 18 -18.05 -3.80 -9.92
N THR A 19 -19.08 -3.13 -9.39
CA THR A 19 -19.76 -2.02 -10.10
C THR A 19 -19.42 -0.70 -9.42
N GLY A 20 -18.81 0.24 -10.15
CA GLY A 20 -18.37 1.52 -9.61
C GLY A 20 -16.86 1.75 -9.69
N ALA A 21 -16.39 2.82 -9.05
CA ALA A 21 -14.96 3.10 -8.92
C ALA A 21 -14.36 2.22 -7.81
N CYS A 22 -13.74 1.10 -8.20
CA CYS A 22 -13.05 0.18 -7.29
C CYS A 22 -11.58 0.12 -7.69
N ILE A 23 -10.70 0.64 -6.83
CA ILE A 23 -9.26 0.67 -7.07
C ILE A 23 -8.57 -0.25 -6.06
N GLY A 24 -8.05 -1.37 -6.56
CA GLY A 24 -7.27 -2.32 -5.77
C GLY A 24 -5.77 -2.15 -6.00
N HIS A 25 -4.97 -2.96 -5.32
CA HIS A 25 -3.50 -3.00 -5.44
C HIS A 25 -2.83 -1.64 -5.14
N VAL A 26 -3.44 -0.82 -4.30
CA VAL A 26 -2.79 0.44 -3.86
C VAL A 26 -1.57 0.09 -3.01
N GLY A 27 -0.41 0.57 -3.47
CA GLY A 27 0.89 0.28 -2.87
C GLY A 27 1.68 1.54 -2.49
N PRO A 28 2.59 1.48 -1.50
CA PRO A 28 2.82 0.35 -0.60
C PRO A 28 1.59 0.01 0.26
N GLU A 29 1.45 -1.25 0.64
CA GLU A 29 0.31 -1.71 1.46
C GLU A 29 0.36 -1.14 2.88
N ALA A 30 -0.78 -1.17 3.58
CA ALA A 30 -0.88 -0.64 4.94
C ALA A 30 0.08 -1.32 5.92
N LEU A 31 0.24 -2.64 5.83
CA LEU A 31 1.14 -3.42 6.68
C LEU A 31 2.62 -3.07 6.47
N ALA A 32 2.98 -2.61 5.26
CA ALA A 32 4.31 -2.10 4.92
C ALA A 32 4.49 -0.62 5.30
N GLY A 33 3.54 -0.03 6.04
CA GLY A 33 3.57 1.38 6.44
C GLY A 33 3.17 2.36 5.34
N GLY A 34 2.50 1.86 4.28
CA GLY A 34 2.06 2.65 3.14
C GLY A 34 0.99 3.69 3.47
N PRO A 35 0.74 4.64 2.55
CA PRO A 35 -0.15 5.78 2.80
C PRO A 35 -1.59 5.38 3.18
N VAL A 36 -2.11 4.29 2.59
CA VAL A 36 -3.49 3.82 2.82
C VAL A 36 -3.73 3.45 4.29
N GLY A 37 -2.73 2.94 5.00
CA GLY A 37 -2.82 2.63 6.44
C GLY A 37 -2.83 3.86 7.37
N LYS A 38 -2.62 5.06 6.83
CA LYS A 38 -2.54 6.32 7.57
C LYS A 38 -3.78 7.21 7.38
N VAL A 39 -4.69 6.81 6.49
CA VAL A 39 -5.98 7.46 6.27
C VAL A 39 -6.88 7.23 7.47
N ARG A 40 -7.73 8.21 7.77
CA ARG A 40 -8.65 8.23 8.91
C ARG A 40 -10.05 8.65 8.44
N ASP A 41 -11.05 8.34 9.25
CA ASP A 41 -12.42 8.77 8.97
C ASP A 41 -12.53 10.29 8.87
N GLY A 42 -13.25 10.76 7.86
CA GLY A 42 -13.41 12.18 7.57
C GLY A 42 -12.25 12.83 6.78
N ASP A 43 -11.24 12.06 6.39
CA ASP A 43 -10.26 12.49 5.39
C ASP A 43 -10.91 12.67 4.01
N LEU A 44 -10.40 13.65 3.25
CA LEU A 44 -10.83 13.92 1.88
C LEU A 44 -9.86 13.27 0.90
N ILE A 45 -10.39 12.36 0.08
CA ILE A 45 -9.65 11.68 -0.98
C ILE A 45 -10.20 12.13 -2.34
N GLN A 46 -9.30 12.56 -3.23
CA GLN A 46 -9.61 12.85 -4.61
C GLN A 46 -9.18 11.67 -5.49
N ILE A 47 -10.07 11.23 -6.38
CA ILE A 47 -9.79 10.18 -7.36
C ILE A 47 -9.96 10.79 -8.74
N ILE A 48 -8.90 10.81 -9.54
CA ILE A 48 -8.92 11.28 -10.92
C ILE A 48 -8.62 10.10 -11.84
N VAL A 49 -9.45 9.92 -12.87
CA VAL A 49 -9.24 8.92 -13.93
C VAL A 49 -9.38 9.64 -15.28
N ASP A 50 -8.26 9.85 -15.94
CA ASP A 50 -8.22 10.39 -17.30
C ASP A 50 -8.20 9.24 -18.31
N ARG A 51 -9.35 9.06 -18.97
CA ARG A 51 -9.54 7.99 -19.95
C ARG A 51 -8.92 8.29 -21.32
N ASN A 52 -8.55 9.54 -21.59
CA ASN A 52 -7.93 9.92 -22.85
C ASN A 52 -6.42 9.73 -22.78
N ASN A 53 -5.81 10.15 -21.67
CA ASN A 53 -4.37 10.05 -21.46
C ASN A 53 -3.94 8.75 -20.75
N LEU A 54 -4.90 7.92 -20.34
CA LEU A 54 -4.68 6.65 -19.63
C LEU A 54 -3.89 6.84 -18.32
N THR A 55 -4.19 7.93 -17.60
CA THR A 55 -3.57 8.25 -16.32
C THR A 55 -4.63 8.34 -15.22
N GLY A 56 -4.20 8.20 -13.97
CA GLY A 56 -5.05 8.40 -12.82
C GLY A 56 -4.26 8.68 -11.56
N SER A 57 -4.91 9.27 -10.58
CA SER A 57 -4.34 9.57 -9.27
C SER A 57 -5.35 9.32 -8.16
N ILE A 58 -4.82 9.00 -6.98
CA ILE A 58 -5.55 8.93 -5.72
C ILE A 58 -4.79 9.80 -4.75
N ASP A 59 -5.36 10.95 -4.43
CA ASP A 59 -4.69 11.99 -3.67
C ASP A 59 -5.43 12.22 -2.36
N PHE A 60 -4.69 12.19 -1.25
CA PHE A 60 -5.18 12.73 0.00
C PHE A 60 -5.10 14.26 -0.08
N VAL A 61 -6.24 14.94 0.04
CA VAL A 61 -6.38 16.38 -0.21
C VAL A 61 -6.93 17.13 1.01
N GLY A 62 -6.65 16.60 2.21
CA GLY A 62 -6.98 17.23 3.48
C GLY A 62 -8.05 16.50 4.27
N THR A 63 -8.69 17.21 5.19
CA THR A 63 -9.69 16.67 6.13
C THR A 63 -11.02 17.39 5.94
N SER A 64 -12.06 16.92 6.64
CA SER A 64 -13.35 17.62 6.71
C SER A 64 -13.27 19.10 7.11
N GLN A 65 -12.20 19.53 7.80
CA GLN A 65 -12.02 20.91 8.27
C GLN A 65 -11.18 21.77 7.32
N GLU A 66 -10.27 21.16 6.56
CA GLU A 66 -9.28 21.87 5.74
C GLU A 66 -8.99 21.12 4.45
N ARG A 67 -9.02 21.83 3.33
CA ARG A 67 -8.66 21.29 2.01
C ARG A 67 -7.24 21.71 1.64
N LEU A 68 -6.46 20.75 1.18
CA LEU A 68 -5.05 20.89 0.82
C LEU A 68 -4.84 20.61 -0.67
N THR A 69 -3.70 21.05 -1.21
CA THR A 69 -3.23 20.52 -2.50
C THR A 69 -2.73 19.07 -2.34
N PRO A 70 -2.69 18.27 -3.42
CA PRO A 70 -2.13 16.91 -3.37
C PRO A 70 -0.72 16.85 -2.75
N GLU A 71 0.15 17.83 -3.04
CA GLU A 71 1.53 17.85 -2.54
C GLU A 71 1.58 18.12 -1.03
N GLN A 72 0.73 19.03 -0.55
CA GLN A 72 0.61 19.34 0.88
C GLN A 72 0.00 18.14 1.62
N GLY A 73 -1.04 17.54 1.04
CA GLY A 73 -1.66 16.35 1.56
C GLY A 73 -0.68 15.18 1.66
N ALA A 74 0.10 14.91 0.61
CA ALA A 74 1.11 13.85 0.61
C ALA A 74 2.11 14.02 1.77
N LYS A 75 2.59 15.25 2.02
CA LYS A 75 3.50 15.55 3.14
C LYS A 75 2.82 15.32 4.49
N LEU A 76 1.58 15.77 4.66
CA LEU A 76 0.82 15.57 5.89
C LEU A 76 0.55 14.08 6.14
N LEU A 77 0.10 13.35 5.13
CA LEU A 77 -0.19 11.93 5.25
C LEU A 77 1.09 11.13 5.54
N ALA A 78 2.22 11.49 4.92
CA ALA A 78 3.50 10.85 5.17
C ALA A 78 3.95 11.01 6.65
N SER A 79 3.72 12.16 7.26
CA SER A 79 4.08 12.43 8.66
C SER A 79 3.14 11.79 9.68
N ARG A 80 1.96 11.32 9.27
CA ARG A 80 1.03 10.61 10.16
C ARG A 80 1.57 9.25 10.56
N GLN A 81 1.27 8.88 11.80
CA GLN A 81 1.33 7.49 12.22
C GLN A 81 0.10 6.73 11.68
N PRO A 82 0.23 5.43 11.38
CA PRO A 82 -0.89 4.57 11.02
C PRO A 82 -2.04 4.71 12.01
N ALA A 83 -3.27 4.67 11.50
CA ALA A 83 -4.46 4.81 12.35
C ALA A 83 -4.68 3.57 13.23
N LEU A 84 -4.23 2.41 12.75
CA LEU A 84 -4.30 1.11 13.40
C LEU A 84 -2.90 0.50 13.44
N GLU A 85 -2.55 -0.10 14.57
CA GLU A 85 -1.35 -0.92 14.66
C GLU A 85 -1.61 -2.25 13.93
N LEU A 86 -1.20 -2.32 12.66
CA LEU A 86 -1.30 -3.54 11.87
C LEU A 86 -0.14 -4.47 12.17
N LYS A 87 -0.48 -5.75 12.40
CA LYS A 87 0.50 -6.82 12.62
C LYS A 87 0.16 -8.00 11.73
N PRO A 88 1.16 -8.78 11.29
CA PRO A 88 0.91 -10.07 10.68
C PRO A 88 0.12 -10.95 11.66
N ASP A 89 -0.75 -11.81 11.12
CA ASP A 89 -1.45 -12.82 11.89
C ASP A 89 -0.44 -13.77 12.58
N PRO A 90 -0.56 -14.03 13.90
CA PRO A 90 0.37 -14.89 14.61
C PRO A 90 0.41 -16.34 14.08
N ASP A 91 -0.66 -16.81 13.46
CA ASP A 91 -0.80 -18.19 12.96
C ASP A 91 -0.44 -18.32 11.46
N LEU A 92 0.18 -17.28 10.87
CA LEU A 92 0.65 -17.32 9.49
C LEU A 92 1.64 -18.49 9.26
N PRO A 93 1.37 -19.39 8.28
CA PRO A 93 2.28 -20.48 7.96
C PRO A 93 3.69 -19.99 7.65
N ALA A 94 4.70 -20.77 8.04
CA ALA A 94 6.11 -20.42 7.87
C ALA A 94 6.44 -20.07 6.40
N ASP A 95 5.93 -20.84 5.44
CA ASP A 95 6.15 -20.63 4.02
C ASP A 95 5.53 -19.32 3.52
N THR A 96 4.34 -18.96 4.02
CA THR A 96 3.69 -17.68 3.70
C THR A 96 4.48 -16.50 4.28
N ARG A 97 4.99 -16.64 5.51
CA ARG A 97 5.85 -15.62 6.12
C ARG A 97 7.15 -15.44 5.35
N LEU A 98 7.80 -16.55 4.97
CA LEU A 98 9.01 -16.52 4.16
C LEU A 98 8.75 -15.85 2.81
N TRP A 99 7.68 -16.25 2.12
CA TRP A 99 7.25 -15.62 0.88
C TRP A 99 7.08 -14.11 1.04
N ALA A 100 6.37 -13.65 2.07
CA ALA A 100 6.14 -12.22 2.31
C ALA A 100 7.44 -11.45 2.54
N ILE A 101 8.38 -12.00 3.31
CA ILE A 101 9.71 -11.39 3.54
C ILE A 101 10.49 -11.26 2.23
N LEU A 102 10.52 -12.33 1.42
CA LEU A 102 11.20 -12.32 0.13
C LEU A 102 10.60 -11.28 -0.81
N GLN A 103 9.27 -11.20 -0.88
CA GLN A 103 8.56 -10.19 -1.67
C GLN A 103 8.90 -8.77 -1.19
N GLN A 104 8.92 -8.53 0.12
CA GLN A 104 9.28 -7.23 0.67
C GLN A 104 10.70 -6.80 0.27
N VAL A 105 11.66 -7.74 0.29
CA VAL A 105 13.04 -7.49 -0.14
C VAL A 105 13.12 -7.18 -1.63
N SER A 106 12.28 -7.84 -2.44
CA SER A 106 12.20 -7.66 -3.89
C SER A 106 11.40 -6.44 -4.35
N GLY A 107 11.08 -5.50 -3.45
CA GLY A 107 10.36 -4.27 -3.80
C GLY A 107 8.86 -4.31 -3.50
N GLY A 108 8.39 -5.32 -2.76
CA GLY A 108 7.02 -5.44 -2.29
C GLY A 108 6.04 -5.96 -3.34
N THR A 109 4.78 -6.18 -2.92
CA THR A 109 3.71 -6.68 -3.79
C THR A 109 3.40 -5.72 -4.96
N TRP A 110 3.65 -4.43 -4.77
CA TRP A 110 3.53 -3.39 -5.80
C TRP A 110 4.66 -3.42 -6.84
N GLY A 111 5.76 -4.13 -6.58
CA GLY A 111 6.85 -4.39 -7.52
C GLY A 111 6.54 -5.46 -8.57
N GLY A 112 5.29 -5.95 -8.64
CA GLY A 112 4.88 -6.99 -9.58
C GLY A 112 4.91 -8.40 -9.00
N CYS A 113 5.09 -8.55 -7.69
CA CYS A 113 5.15 -9.84 -6.99
C CYS A 113 6.23 -10.81 -7.53
N VAL A 114 7.39 -10.27 -7.93
CA VAL A 114 8.51 -11.03 -8.48
C VAL A 114 9.65 -11.16 -7.47
N TYR A 115 10.44 -12.23 -7.57
CA TYR A 115 11.67 -12.37 -6.79
C TYR A 115 12.84 -11.70 -7.48
N ASP A 116 13.40 -10.68 -6.84
CA ASP A 116 14.70 -10.12 -7.15
C ASP A 116 15.77 -10.95 -6.42
N VAL A 117 16.28 -11.97 -7.09
CA VAL A 117 17.21 -12.95 -6.54
C VAL A 117 18.50 -12.28 -6.06
N ASP A 118 19.04 -11.35 -6.85
CA ASP A 118 20.28 -10.64 -6.52
C ASP A 118 20.11 -9.80 -5.26
N ARG A 119 18.97 -9.09 -5.14
CA ARG A 119 18.66 -8.30 -3.95
C ARG A 119 18.43 -9.17 -2.72
N ILE A 120 17.72 -10.29 -2.87
CA ILE A 120 17.52 -11.26 -1.80
C ILE A 120 18.86 -11.79 -1.30
N GLU A 121 19.72 -12.24 -2.21
CA GLU A 121 21.05 -12.75 -1.88
C GLU A 121 21.87 -11.70 -1.14
N GLN A 122 21.89 -10.45 -1.64
CA GLN A 122 22.61 -9.35 -1.01
C GLN A 122 22.16 -9.11 0.43
N VAL A 123 20.84 -9.08 0.67
CA VAL A 123 20.26 -8.87 2.01
C VAL A 123 20.58 -10.03 2.94
N LEU A 124 20.46 -11.28 2.47
CA LEU A 124 20.79 -12.46 3.26
C LEU A 124 22.27 -12.50 3.64
N ARG A 125 23.19 -12.23 2.69
CA ARG A 125 24.62 -12.15 2.97
C ARG A 125 24.97 -11.06 3.99
N ALA A 126 24.34 -9.89 3.86
CA ALA A 126 24.51 -8.81 4.83
C ALA A 126 24.00 -9.21 6.23
N GLY A 127 22.87 -9.92 6.29
CA GLY A 127 22.30 -10.48 7.53
C GLY A 127 23.23 -11.49 8.19
N LEU A 128 23.72 -12.50 7.44
CA LEU A 128 24.67 -13.50 7.94
C LEU A 128 25.93 -12.85 8.51
N LYS A 129 26.49 -11.86 7.79
CA LYS A 129 27.64 -11.08 8.28
C LYS A 129 27.33 -10.32 9.56
N ALA A 130 26.16 -9.70 9.67
CA ALA A 130 25.74 -8.97 10.86
C ALA A 130 25.52 -9.88 12.09
N LEU A 131 25.14 -11.14 11.85
CA LEU A 131 24.98 -12.16 12.89
C LEU A 131 26.30 -12.85 13.28
N GLY A 132 27.41 -12.57 12.58
CA GLY A 132 28.69 -13.24 12.81
C GLY A 132 28.74 -14.67 12.26
N GLU A 133 27.86 -15.00 11.31
CA GLU A 133 27.71 -16.32 10.70
C GLU A 133 28.30 -16.38 9.27
N GLY A 134 29.16 -15.43 8.91
CA GLY A 134 29.68 -15.24 7.54
C GLY A 134 31.20 -15.22 7.43
#